data_AF-A0A6D1NYH3-F1
#
_entry.id   AF-A0A6D1NYH3-F1
#
_cell.length_a   1.000
_cell.length_b   1.000
_cell.length_c   1.000
_cell.angle_alpha   90.00
_cell.angle_beta   90.00
_cell.angle_gamma   90.00
#
_symmetry.space_group_name_H-M   'P 1'
#
loop_
_entity.id
_entity.type
_entity.pdbx_description
1 polymer ?
#
loop_
_entity_poly.entity_id
_entity_poly.type
_entity_poly.pdbx_seq_one_letter_code
_entity_poly.pdbx_strand_id
1 'polypeptide(L)'
;MKLEQNIEKEIIKINNIRIHQYTVLYTSNCTIDVYTKEGSNTYLRNELIFLERGINISVRLQKKKSTANPFIAIRLSSDTLRRLKDALMIIYGISKVDACSCPNWSKGIIVADADDSV
;
A
#
# COMPACT_ATOMS: atom_id res chain seq x y z
N MET A 1 -5.04 -1.37 -42.24
CA MET A 1 -4.30 -0.31 -41.52
C MET A 1 -4.92 -0.19 -40.14
N LYS A 2 -4.28 -0.73 -39.09
CA LYS A 2 -4.79 -0.64 -37.71
C LYS A 2 -4.39 0.75 -37.20
N LEU A 3 -5.36 1.61 -36.88
CA LEU A 3 -5.09 2.81 -36.09
C LEU A 3 -4.64 2.35 -34.71
N GLU A 4 -3.35 2.46 -34.43
CA GLU A 4 -2.89 2.53 -33.05
C GLU A 4 -3.45 3.82 -32.46
N GLN A 5 -4.61 3.71 -31.79
CA GLN A 5 -5.09 4.77 -30.94
C GLN A 5 -4.05 4.92 -29.83
N ASN A 6 -3.24 5.97 -29.94
CA ASN A 6 -2.34 6.41 -28.89
C ASN A 6 -3.22 6.94 -27.76
N ILE A 7 -3.74 6.01 -26.92
CA ILE A 7 -4.49 6.35 -25.72
C ILE A 7 -3.49 7.06 -24.82
N GLU A 8 -3.54 8.39 -24.79
CA GLU A 8 -2.81 9.22 -23.83
C GLU A 8 -3.06 8.64 -22.44
N LYS A 9 -2.04 7.99 -21.89
CA LYS A 9 -2.13 7.41 -20.56
C LYS A 9 -2.11 8.57 -19.57
N GLU A 10 -3.23 8.79 -18.89
CA GLU A 10 -3.33 9.78 -17.82
C GLU A 10 -2.33 9.42 -16.71
N ILE A 11 -1.24 10.19 -16.61
CA ILE A 11 -0.18 10.03 -15.63
C ILE A 11 -0.28 11.20 -14.65
N ILE A 12 -0.50 10.86 -13.38
CA ILE A 12 -0.52 11.81 -12.28
C ILE A 12 0.77 11.63 -11.47
N LYS A 13 1.50 12.71 -11.24
CA LYS A 13 2.70 12.71 -10.41
C LYS A 13 2.50 13.65 -9.23
N ILE A 14 2.76 13.16 -8.02
CA ILE A 14 2.68 13.96 -6.80
C ILE A 14 3.96 13.72 -6.02
N ASN A 15 4.66 14.81 -5.69
CA ASN A 15 5.96 14.73 -5.04
C ASN A 15 5.86 15.15 -3.57
N ASN A 16 6.69 14.52 -2.74
CA ASN A 16 6.91 14.92 -1.34
C ASN A 16 5.62 15.01 -0.50
N ILE A 17 4.77 13.98 -0.59
CA ILE A 17 3.58 13.86 0.25
C ILE A 17 3.93 13.17 1.56
N ARG A 18 3.39 13.69 2.66
CA ARG A 18 3.50 13.07 3.98
C ARG A 18 2.26 12.23 4.26
N ILE A 19 2.46 10.96 4.62
CA ILE A 19 1.36 10.08 4.98
C ILE A 19 0.92 10.35 6.41
N HIS A 20 -0.31 10.83 6.59
CA HIS A 20 -0.82 11.23 7.91
C HIS A 20 -1.46 10.09 8.72
N GLN A 21 -1.91 9.03 8.04
CA GLN A 21 -2.59 7.88 8.62
C GLN A 21 -2.12 6.60 7.93
N TYR A 22 -2.07 5.50 8.66
CA TYR A 22 -1.85 4.18 8.07
C TYR A 22 -2.92 3.93 7.00
N THR A 23 -2.49 3.61 5.79
CA THR A 23 -3.39 3.49 4.64
C THR A 23 -3.05 2.23 3.86
N VAL A 24 -4.06 1.44 3.53
CA VAL A 24 -3.96 0.37 2.55
C VAL A 24 -4.55 0.88 1.25
N LEU A 25 -3.78 0.82 0.16
CA LEU A 25 -4.29 1.08 -1.19
C LEU A 25 -4.46 -0.23 -1.93
N TYR A 26 -5.59 -0.38 -2.61
CA TYR A 26 -5.82 -1.48 -3.56
C TYR A 26 -5.85 -0.92 -4.99
N THR A 27 -4.94 -1.38 -5.85
CA THR A 27 -4.74 -0.85 -7.20
C THR A 27 -5.74 -1.45 -8.21
N SER A 28 -7.00 -1.04 -8.18
CA SER A 28 -8.06 -1.62 -9.01
C SER A 28 -7.89 -1.42 -10.54
N ASN A 29 -7.33 -0.29 -10.97
CA ASN A 29 -7.26 0.12 -12.39
C ASN A 29 -6.05 1.03 -12.68
N CYS A 30 -4.97 0.91 -11.91
CA CYS A 30 -3.77 1.69 -12.13
C CYS A 30 -2.49 0.87 -11.92
N THR A 31 -1.39 1.46 -12.36
CA THR A 31 -0.04 1.16 -11.91
C THR A 31 0.41 2.33 -11.05
N ILE A 32 1.05 2.06 -9.91
CA ILE A 32 1.57 3.09 -9.00
C ILE A 32 3.05 2.83 -8.76
N ASP A 33 3.88 3.81 -9.10
CA ASP A 33 5.28 3.83 -8.69
C ASP A 33 5.37 4.67 -7.41
N VAL A 34 5.87 4.07 -6.32
CA VAL A 34 6.09 4.74 -5.03
C VAL A 34 7.57 4.93 -4.83
N TYR A 35 7.99 6.18 -4.66
CA TYR A 35 9.38 6.57 -4.41
C TYR A 35 9.53 7.02 -2.96
N THR A 36 10.47 6.41 -2.27
CA THR A 36 10.85 6.71 -0.88
C THR A 36 12.32 7.10 -0.82
N LYS A 37 12.83 7.44 0.36
CA LYS A 37 14.28 7.63 0.55
C LYS A 37 15.07 6.33 0.42
N GLU A 38 14.45 5.19 0.70
CA GLU A 38 15.08 3.87 0.73
C GLU A 38 15.10 3.20 -0.64
N GLY A 39 14.29 3.69 -1.59
CA GLY A 39 14.17 3.14 -2.93
C GLY A 39 12.80 3.37 -3.53
N SER A 40 12.53 2.68 -4.63
CA SER A 40 11.26 2.76 -5.35
C SER A 40 10.65 1.40 -5.59
N ASN A 41 9.34 1.29 -5.40
CA ASN A 41 8.56 0.09 -5.68
C ASN A 41 7.50 0.41 -6.73
N THR A 42 7.29 -0.52 -7.67
CA THR A 42 6.24 -0.42 -8.69
C THR A 42 5.15 -1.42 -8.35
N TYR A 43 3.92 -0.94 -8.28
CA TYR A 43 2.76 -1.75 -7.99
C TYR A 43 1.84 -1.82 -9.20
N LEU A 44 1.53 -3.03 -9.63
CA LEU A 44 0.64 -3.32 -10.75
C LEU A 44 -0.81 -3.33 -10.31
N ARG A 45 -1.70 -3.77 -11.20
CA ARG A 45 -3.13 -3.85 -10.93
C ARG A 45 -3.43 -5.04 -10.02
N ASN A 46 -4.42 -4.87 -9.14
CA ASN A 46 -4.90 -5.84 -8.16
C ASN A 46 -3.89 -6.17 -7.06
N GLU A 47 -3.07 -5.19 -6.69
CA GLU A 47 -2.09 -5.30 -5.61
C GLU A 47 -2.49 -4.45 -4.42
N LEU A 48 -2.00 -4.84 -3.25
CA LEU A 48 -2.17 -4.10 -2.01
C LEU A 48 -0.88 -3.38 -1.66
N ILE A 49 -1.00 -2.09 -1.35
CA ILE A 49 0.10 -1.24 -0.92
C ILE A 49 -0.18 -0.79 0.50
N PHE A 50 0.74 -1.10 1.42
CA PHE A 50 0.69 -0.57 2.77
C PHE A 50 1.53 0.70 2.88
N LEU A 51 0.90 1.80 3.27
CA LEU A 51 1.56 3.09 3.52
C LEU A 51 1.60 3.37 5.03
N GLU A 52 2.81 3.41 5.57
CA GLU A 52 3.06 3.70 6.98
C GLU A 52 2.74 5.17 7.32
N ARG A 53 2.25 5.43 8.54
CA ARG A 53 2.10 6.80 9.03
C ARG A 53 3.46 7.47 9.22
N GLY A 54 3.59 8.71 8.75
CA GLY A 54 4.70 9.61 9.05
C GLY A 54 5.82 9.59 8.00
N ILE A 55 5.79 8.67 7.04
CA ILE A 55 6.74 8.62 5.94
C ILE A 55 6.44 9.71 4.90
N ASN A 56 7.50 10.16 4.21
CA ASN A 56 7.38 11.05 3.05
C ASN A 56 7.63 10.23 1.79
N ILE A 57 6.73 10.34 0.81
CA ILE A 57 6.83 9.62 -0.45
C ILE A 57 6.59 10.57 -1.62
N SER A 58 7.06 10.18 -2.80
CA SER A 58 6.58 10.71 -4.08
C SER A 58 5.91 9.56 -4.82
N VAL A 59 4.89 9.85 -5.61
CA VAL A 59 4.10 8.84 -6.30
C VAL A 59 3.88 9.22 -7.76
N ARG A 60 3.98 8.23 -8.63
CA ARG A 60 3.52 8.31 -10.02
C ARG A 60 2.42 7.30 -10.22
N LEU A 61 1.23 7.77 -10.55
CA LEU A 61 0.07 6.94 -10.82
C LEU A 61 -0.24 6.99 -12.31
N GLN A 62 -0.43 5.81 -12.91
CA GLN A 62 -0.83 5.67 -14.30
C GLN A 62 -2.16 4.91 -14.37
N LYS A 63 -3.23 5.57 -14.81
CA LYS A 63 -4.52 4.92 -15.01
C LYS A 63 -4.50 4.03 -16.25
N LYS A 64 -5.15 2.87 -16.18
CA LYS A 64 -5.40 2.02 -17.35
C LYS A 64 -6.66 2.43 -18.13
N LYS A 65 -7.73 2.79 -17.42
CA LYS A 65 -8.96 3.36 -17.99
C LYS A 65 -9.22 4.72 -17.35
N SER A 66 -9.33 5.79 -18.13
CA SER A 66 -9.47 7.17 -17.63
C SER A 66 -10.74 7.38 -16.80
N THR A 67 -11.83 6.73 -17.17
CA THR A 67 -13.17 6.91 -16.56
C THR A 67 -13.39 6.10 -15.27
N ALA A 68 -12.51 5.16 -14.94
CA ALA A 68 -12.67 4.28 -13.78
C ALA A 68 -11.71 4.66 -12.65
N ASN A 69 -12.17 4.52 -11.40
CA ASN A 69 -11.37 4.82 -10.22
C ASN A 69 -10.05 4.01 -10.23
N PRO A 70 -8.91 4.68 -10.07
CA PRO A 70 -7.60 4.02 -10.18
C PRO A 70 -7.35 3.04 -9.05
N PHE A 71 -7.73 3.41 -7.83
CA PHE A 71 -7.48 2.65 -6.62
C PHE A 71 -8.62 2.85 -5.61
N ILE A 72 -8.65 1.96 -4.61
CA ILE A 72 -9.45 2.09 -3.40
C ILE A 72 -8.49 2.37 -2.25
N ALA A 73 -8.82 3.33 -1.39
CA ALA A 73 -8.02 3.65 -0.21
C ALA A 73 -8.78 3.31 1.08
N ILE A 74 -8.17 2.48 1.91
CA ILE A 74 -8.68 2.11 3.22
C ILE A 74 -7.77 2.76 4.26
N ARG A 75 -8.30 3.75 4.97
CA ARG A 75 -7.57 4.43 6.05
C ARG A 75 -7.81 3.71 7.36
N LEU A 76 -6.72 3.35 8.02
CA LEU A 76 -6.74 2.65 9.30
C LEU A 76 -6.53 3.67 10.42
N SER A 77 -7.57 3.88 11.22
CA SER A 77 -7.46 4.69 12.42
C SER A 77 -6.66 3.97 13.50
N SER A 78 -6.14 4.71 14.47
CA SER A 78 -5.44 4.12 15.62
C SER A 78 -6.32 3.11 16.37
N ASP A 79 -7.62 3.37 16.49
CA ASP A 79 -8.56 2.45 17.12
C ASP A 79 -8.77 1.18 16.30
N THR A 80 -8.88 1.30 14.97
CA THR A 80 -8.98 0.14 14.08
C THR A 80 -7.73 -0.74 14.18
N LEU A 81 -6.55 -0.13 14.19
CA LEU A 81 -5.28 -0.85 14.34
C LEU A 81 -5.17 -1.53 15.70
N ARG A 82 -5.59 -0.85 16.78
CA ARG A 82 -5.61 -1.45 18.12
C ARG A 82 -6.53 -2.66 18.17
N ARG A 83 -7.74 -2.55 17.64
CA ARG A 83 -8.70 -3.66 17.58
C ARG A 83 -8.19 -4.81 16.71
N LEU A 84 -7.55 -4.50 15.59
CA LEU A 84 -6.93 -5.51 14.72
C LEU A 84 -5.81 -6.25 15.45
N LYS A 85 -4.93 -5.52 16.15
CA LYS A 85 -3.88 -6.12 16.97
C LYS A 85 -4.45 -7.06 18.03
N ASP A 86 -5.47 -6.60 18.76
CA ASP A 86 -6.09 -7.39 19.83
C ASP A 86 -6.75 -8.66 19.26
N ALA A 87 -7.43 -8.56 18.10
CA ALA A 87 -8.02 -9.72 17.42
C ALA A 87 -6.95 -10.72 16.97
N LEU A 88 -5.85 -10.24 16.37
CA LEU A 88 -4.74 -11.09 15.93
C LEU A 88 -4.06 -11.79 17.12
N MET A 89 -3.88 -11.09 18.25
CA MET A 89 -3.34 -11.70 19.47
C MET A 89 -4.20 -12.87 19.96
N ILE A 90 -5.53 -12.74 19.90
CA ILE A 90 -6.45 -13.83 20.27
C ILE A 90 -6.35 -14.99 19.28
N ILE A 91 -6.39 -14.71 17.98
CA ILE A 91 -6.40 -15.74 16.92
C ILE A 91 -5.10 -16.56 16.95
N TYR A 92 -3.96 -15.89 17.11
CA TYR A 92 -2.63 -16.52 17.08
C TYR A 92 -2.09 -16.88 18.47
N GLY A 93 -2.87 -16.70 19.54
CA GLY A 93 -2.46 -17.04 20.91
C GLY A 93 -1.26 -16.25 21.43
N ILE A 94 -0.98 -15.06 20.88
CA ILE A 94 0.13 -14.21 21.33
C ILE A 94 -0.31 -13.54 22.63
N SER A 95 0.28 -13.98 23.75
CA SER A 95 -0.06 -13.45 25.07
C SER A 95 0.45 -12.01 25.22
N LYS A 96 -0.24 -11.19 26.04
CA LYS A 96 0.22 -9.82 26.39
C LYS A 96 1.59 -9.79 27.08
N VAL A 97 2.12 -10.94 27.52
CA VAL A 97 3.37 -11.05 28.26
C VAL A 97 4.59 -10.89 27.33
N ASP A 98 4.46 -11.19 26.04
CA ASP A 98 5.57 -11.18 25.08
C ASP A 98 5.74 -9.84 24.33
N ALA A 99 4.80 -8.91 24.48
CA ALA A 99 4.81 -7.62 23.77
C ALA A 99 5.91 -6.65 24.23
N CYS A 100 6.57 -6.93 25.38
CA CYS A 100 7.73 -6.18 25.85
C CYS A 100 9.05 -6.65 25.21
N SER A 101 9.01 -7.68 24.36
CA SER A 101 10.19 -8.33 23.78
C SER A 101 10.11 -8.43 22.25
N CYS A 102 9.48 -7.47 21.57
CA CYS A 102 9.55 -7.42 20.10
C CYS A 102 10.88 -6.74 19.68
N PRO A 103 11.81 -7.45 19.03
CA PRO A 103 13.02 -6.84 18.49
C PRO A 103 12.61 -5.91 17.34
N ASN A 104 13.30 -4.76 17.23
CA ASN A 104 13.16 -3.75 16.18
C ASN A 104 12.56 -4.30 14.87
N TRP A 105 11.23 -4.17 14.70
CA TRP A 105 10.65 -4.24 13.38
C TRP A 105 11.16 -2.99 12.67
N SER A 106 12.11 -3.18 11.76
CA SER A 106 12.65 -2.12 10.95
C SER A 106 11.49 -1.46 10.21
N LYS A 107 11.38 -0.13 10.31
CA LYS A 107 10.53 0.66 9.41
C LYS A 107 10.80 0.22 7.98
N GLY A 108 9.77 -0.27 7.30
CA GLY A 108 9.89 -0.84 5.97
C GLY A 108 8.55 -1.31 5.44
N ILE A 109 8.40 -1.25 4.12
CA ILE A 109 7.24 -1.76 3.38
C ILE A 109 7.27 -3.29 3.47
N ILE A 110 6.24 -3.88 4.07
CA ILE A 110 6.02 -5.33 4.03
C ILE A 110 5.30 -5.64 2.71
N VAL A 111 6.00 -6.31 1.80
CA VAL A 111 5.38 -6.99 0.65
C VAL A 111 5.01 -8.39 1.16
N ALA A 112 3.71 -8.70 1.17
CA ALA A 112 3.26 -10.06 1.41
C ALA A 112 3.21 -10.77 0.06
N ASP A 113 4.13 -11.68 -0.18
CA ASP A 113 4.01 -12.64 -1.28
C ASP A 113 2.85 -13.58 -0.95
N ALA A 114 1.90 -13.68 -1.88
CA ALA A 114 0.83 -14.67 -1.78
C ALA A 114 1.46 -16.05 -2.03
N ASP A 115 1.37 -16.93 -1.03
CA ASP A 115 1.73 -18.34 -1.17
C ASP A 115 0.84 -18.96 -2.25
N ASP A 116 1.40 -19.19 -3.44
CA ASP A 116 0.85 -20.12 -4.43
C ASP A 116 1.12 -21.54 -3.91
N SER A 117 0.24 -22.04 -3.05
CA SER A 117 0.21 -23.46 -2.69
C SER A 117 -0.98 -24.13 -3.37
N VAL A 118 -0.63 -24.94 -4.38
CA VAL A 118 -1.45 -25.86 -5.19
C VAL A 118 -2.01 -27.00 -4.34
#